data_AF-A0A182MJC6-F1
#
_entry.id   AF-A0A182MJC6-F1
#
_cell.length_a   1.000
_cell.length_b   1.000
_cell.length_c   1.000
_cell.angle_alpha   90.00
_cell.angle_beta   90.00
_cell.angle_gamma   90.00
#
_symmetry.space_group_name_H-M   'P 1'
#
loop_
_entity.id
_entity.type
_entity.pdbx_description
1 polymer ?
#
loop_
_entity_poly.entity_id
_entity_poly.type
_entity_poly.pdbx_seq_one_letter_code
_entity_poly.pdbx_strand_id
1 'polypeptide(L)'
;MFISILFGFIFGLILGTTEMPWGFGDFPTEEMKGRGNARSLWMGILWALTSGSGVAVALLQGSAGPLIGVAISASLLPPVVNCGLFWALACIWLIYKEEDIKMPHLKGEPYSGNSSYEFIYTNYIPTEFLINGIVSGLLTVINVICIFITAIIVLKIKEVAAPYTSSPDLRR
;
A
#
# COMPACT_ATOMS: atom_id res chain seq x y z
N MET A 1 -7.68 -2.09 -7.72
CA MET A 1 -6.36 -1.42 -7.86
C MET A 1 -6.48 -0.09 -8.58
N PHE A 2 -6.81 -0.07 -9.89
CA PHE A 2 -6.91 1.18 -10.66
C PHE A 2 -7.88 2.22 -10.06
N ILE A 3 -9.09 1.81 -9.69
CA ILE A 3 -10.08 2.69 -9.04
C ILE A 3 -9.54 3.27 -7.72
N SER A 4 -8.80 2.47 -6.94
CA SER A 4 -8.21 2.89 -5.68
C SER A 4 -7.07 3.90 -5.88
N ILE A 5 -6.27 3.74 -6.95
CA ILE A 5 -5.25 4.72 -7.35
C ILE A 5 -5.92 6.01 -7.78
N LEU A 6 -6.95 5.94 -8.63
CA LEU A 6 -7.70 7.11 -9.10
C LEU A 6 -8.35 7.86 -7.93
N PHE A 7 -8.95 7.13 -6.99
CA PHE A 7 -9.55 7.71 -5.81
C PHE A 7 -8.49 8.38 -4.92
N GLY A 8 -7.37 7.71 -4.66
CA GLY A 8 -6.24 8.30 -3.93
C GLY A 8 -5.67 9.54 -4.64
N PHE A 9 -5.63 9.52 -5.97
CA PHE A 9 -5.16 10.65 -6.76
C PHE A 9 -6.09 11.86 -6.66
N ILE A 10 -7.40 11.67 -6.89
CA ILE A 10 -8.40 12.76 -6.76
C ILE A 10 -8.40 13.30 -5.33
N PHE A 11 -8.34 12.43 -4.33
CA PHE A 11 -8.30 12.83 -2.93
C PHE A 11 -7.01 13.59 -2.59
N GLY A 12 -5.87 13.18 -3.13
CA GLY A 12 -4.60 13.89 -2.97
C GLY A 12 -4.59 15.26 -3.63
N LEU A 13 -5.25 15.42 -4.78
CA LEU A 13 -5.41 16.73 -5.44
C LEU A 13 -6.26 17.67 -4.59
N ILE A 14 -7.38 17.18 -4.04
CA ILE A 14 -8.24 17.97 -3.15
C ILE A 14 -7.48 18.34 -1.89
N LEU A 15 -6.85 17.37 -1.21
CA LEU A 15 -6.13 17.62 0.04
C LEU A 15 -4.95 18.57 -0.14
N GLY A 16 -4.20 18.46 -1.23
CA GLY A 16 -3.10 19.38 -1.50
C GLY A 16 -3.60 20.81 -1.71
N THR A 17 -4.72 21.00 -2.41
CA THR A 17 -5.24 22.34 -2.74
C THR A 17 -6.05 23.02 -1.62
N THR A 18 -6.42 22.29 -0.56
CA THR A 18 -7.25 22.81 0.53
C THR A 18 -6.47 23.10 1.81
N GLU A 19 -6.73 24.27 2.44
CA GLU A 19 -6.19 24.68 3.74
C GLU A 19 -6.81 23.92 4.95
N MET A 20 -7.14 22.65 4.79
CA MET A 20 -7.69 21.83 5.86
C MET A 20 -6.59 21.33 6.81
N PRO A 21 -6.90 21.00 8.08
CA PRO A 21 -5.90 20.58 9.09
C PRO A 21 -5.08 19.32 8.72
N TRP A 22 -5.49 18.60 7.67
CA TRP A 22 -4.78 17.43 7.12
C TRP A 22 -3.81 17.76 5.98
N GLY A 23 -3.92 18.96 5.38
CA GLY A 23 -2.96 19.51 4.40
C GLY A 23 -1.94 20.47 5.02
N PHE A 24 -2.16 20.88 6.28
CA PHE A 24 -1.28 21.81 7.00
C PHE A 24 -0.14 21.06 7.73
N GLY A 25 1.00 20.94 7.05
CA GLY A 25 2.29 20.68 7.68
C GLY A 25 2.76 19.22 7.75
N ASP A 26 1.92 18.20 7.71
CA ASP A 26 2.38 16.80 7.92
C ASP A 26 2.03 15.87 6.75
N PHE A 27 1.99 16.40 5.52
CA PHE A 27 1.59 15.68 4.33
C PHE A 27 2.69 15.78 3.27
N PRO A 28 3.50 14.72 3.04
CA PRO A 28 3.27 13.31 3.39
C PRO A 28 3.68 12.93 4.83
N THR A 29 2.84 12.12 5.50
CA THR A 29 3.09 11.65 6.88
C THR A 29 4.24 10.62 6.94
N GLU A 30 4.82 10.41 8.12
CA GLU A 30 5.86 9.39 8.34
C GLU A 30 5.39 7.96 7.97
N GLU A 31 4.12 7.64 8.19
CA GLU A 31 3.52 6.36 7.76
C GLU A 31 3.42 6.25 6.22
N MET A 32 3.16 7.38 5.55
CA MET A 32 3.10 7.50 4.11
C MET A 32 4.48 7.27 3.48
N LYS A 33 5.52 7.91 4.05
CA LYS A 33 6.94 7.75 3.69
C LYS A 33 7.42 6.33 3.96
N GLY A 34 7.06 5.76 5.11
CA GLY A 34 7.39 4.38 5.47
C GLY A 34 6.94 3.38 4.41
N ARG A 35 5.76 3.56 3.84
CA ARG A 35 5.21 2.71 2.76
C ARG A 35 5.77 3.02 1.36
N GLY A 36 6.53 4.10 1.20
CA GLY A 36 7.30 4.43 -0.01
C GLY A 36 8.74 3.90 0.03
N ASN A 37 9.21 3.39 1.17
CA ASN A 37 10.56 2.86 1.31
C ASN A 37 10.69 1.44 0.75
N ALA A 38 11.75 1.17 0.00
CA ALA A 38 12.09 -0.15 -0.54
C ALA A 38 12.28 -1.20 0.56
N ARG A 39 12.67 -0.80 1.77
CA ARG A 39 12.71 -1.69 2.95
C ARG A 39 11.33 -2.28 3.28
N SER A 40 10.26 -1.55 3.00
CA SER A 40 8.90 -2.02 3.24
C SER A 40 8.47 -3.11 2.25
N LEU A 41 9.15 -3.26 1.11
CA LEU A 41 8.87 -4.32 0.13
C LEU A 41 9.10 -5.71 0.72
N TRP A 42 10.27 -5.95 1.30
CA TRP A 42 10.59 -7.28 1.85
C TRP A 42 9.85 -7.55 3.16
N MET A 43 9.63 -6.52 3.98
CA MET A 43 8.78 -6.64 5.18
C MET A 43 7.33 -6.97 4.79
N GLY A 44 6.80 -6.35 3.73
CA GLY A 44 5.47 -6.61 3.19
C GLY A 44 5.26 -8.06 2.76
N ILE A 45 6.29 -8.69 2.19
CA ILE A 45 6.26 -10.13 1.84
C ILE A 45 5.92 -10.97 3.07
N LEU A 46 6.61 -10.78 4.21
CA LEU A 46 6.39 -11.58 5.42
C LEU A 46 4.95 -11.44 5.95
N TRP A 47 4.41 -10.23 5.94
CA TRP A 47 3.02 -9.97 6.33
C TRP A 47 2.02 -10.58 5.34
N ALA A 48 2.31 -10.51 4.04
CA ALA A 48 1.46 -11.07 2.99
C ALA A 48 1.39 -12.60 3.05
N LEU A 49 2.50 -13.29 3.35
CA LEU A 49 2.51 -14.75 3.53
C LEU A 49 1.57 -15.18 4.68
N THR A 50 1.62 -14.45 5.79
CA THR A 50 0.76 -14.73 6.96
C THR A 50 -0.72 -14.51 6.61
N SER A 51 -1.03 -13.43 5.88
CA SER A 51 -2.39 -13.16 5.37
C SER A 51 -2.89 -14.24 4.41
N GLY A 52 -2.06 -14.72 3.47
CA GLY A 52 -2.43 -15.78 2.51
C GLY A 52 -2.76 -17.12 3.17
N SER A 53 -2.14 -17.42 4.32
CA SER A 53 -2.46 -18.62 5.10
C SER A 53 -3.85 -18.52 5.74
N GLY A 54 -4.18 -17.35 6.29
CA GLY A 54 -5.52 -17.07 6.83
C GLY A 54 -6.62 -17.16 5.77
N VAL A 55 -6.34 -16.70 4.55
CA VAL A 55 -7.24 -16.83 3.39
C VAL A 55 -7.52 -18.30 3.07
N ALA A 56 -6.48 -19.14 3.00
CA ALA A 56 -6.67 -20.57 2.73
C ALA A 56 -7.49 -21.26 3.83
N VAL A 57 -7.26 -20.93 5.10
CA VAL A 57 -8.05 -21.49 6.21
C VAL A 57 -9.51 -21.05 6.14
N ALA A 58 -9.77 -19.77 5.83
CA ALA A 58 -11.13 -19.26 5.69
C ALA A 58 -11.89 -19.93 4.54
N LEU A 59 -11.22 -20.18 3.41
CA LEU A 59 -11.79 -20.96 2.30
C LEU A 59 -12.16 -22.39 2.72
N LEU A 60 -11.30 -23.04 3.51
CA LEU A 60 -11.55 -24.40 4.01
C LEU A 60 -12.71 -24.48 5.02
N GLN A 61 -12.95 -23.41 5.78
CA GLN A 61 -14.07 -23.34 6.72
C GLN A 61 -15.42 -23.07 6.05
N GLY A 62 -15.46 -22.98 4.71
CA GLY A 62 -16.68 -22.58 3.98
C GLY A 62 -17.09 -21.13 4.26
N SER A 63 -16.19 -20.33 4.84
CA SER A 63 -16.43 -18.92 5.13
C SER A 63 -16.58 -18.16 3.82
N ALA A 64 -17.66 -17.39 3.73
CA ALA A 64 -18.11 -16.74 2.52
C ALA A 64 -16.96 -15.93 1.87
N GLY A 65 -16.65 -16.24 0.61
CA GLY A 65 -15.67 -15.51 -0.21
C GLY A 65 -15.71 -13.97 -0.12
N PRO A 66 -16.88 -13.32 0.10
CA PRO A 66 -16.96 -11.89 0.39
C PRO A 66 -16.17 -11.41 1.62
N LEU A 67 -16.16 -12.16 2.73
CA LEU A 67 -15.48 -11.74 3.97
C LEU A 67 -13.95 -11.75 3.81
N ILE A 68 -13.47 -12.77 3.10
CA ILE A 68 -12.06 -12.92 2.71
C ILE A 68 -11.63 -11.78 1.79
N GLY A 69 -12.45 -11.46 0.79
CA GLY A 69 -12.20 -10.36 -0.15
C GLY A 69 -12.10 -9.00 0.54
N VAL A 70 -12.95 -8.74 1.55
CA VAL A 70 -12.89 -7.51 2.35
C VAL A 70 -11.61 -7.44 3.19
N ALA A 71 -11.21 -8.52 3.85
CA ALA A 71 -10.00 -8.56 4.68
C ALA A 71 -8.71 -8.38 3.84
N ILE A 72 -8.64 -9.00 2.66
CA ILE A 72 -7.54 -8.81 1.71
C ILE A 72 -7.53 -7.36 1.19
N SER A 73 -8.71 -6.81 0.85
CA SER A 73 -8.79 -5.44 0.36
C SER A 73 -8.38 -4.43 1.43
N ALA A 74 -8.71 -4.68 2.70
CA ALA A 74 -8.32 -3.82 3.82
C ALA A 74 -6.79 -3.77 4.04
N SER A 75 -6.06 -4.86 3.79
CA SER A 75 -4.60 -4.90 3.91
C SER A 75 -3.88 -4.31 2.68
N LEU A 76 -4.51 -4.36 1.52
CA LEU A 76 -3.94 -3.88 0.25
C LEU A 76 -4.34 -2.44 -0.12
N LEU A 77 -5.44 -1.91 0.45
CA LEU A 77 -5.87 -0.54 0.19
C LEU A 77 -4.84 0.52 0.63
N PRO A 78 -4.23 0.42 1.81
CA PRO A 78 -3.31 1.45 2.30
C PRO A 78 -2.14 1.76 1.35
N PRO A 79 -1.39 0.77 0.80
CA PRO A 79 -0.29 1.06 -0.13
C PRO A 79 -0.76 1.53 -1.51
N VAL A 80 -1.91 1.04 -2.00
CA VAL A 80 -2.39 1.42 -3.34
C VAL A 80 -2.95 2.85 -3.38
N VAL A 81 -3.65 3.26 -2.32
CA VAL A 81 -4.16 4.63 -2.18
C VAL A 81 -2.98 5.58 -1.95
N ASN A 82 -1.98 5.16 -1.18
CA ASN A 82 -0.74 5.90 -0.96
C ASN A 82 -0.01 6.25 -2.28
N CYS A 83 0.07 5.29 -3.21
CA CYS A 83 0.61 5.54 -4.55
C CYS A 83 -0.12 6.69 -5.26
N GLY A 84 -1.45 6.68 -5.27
CA GLY A 84 -2.25 7.75 -5.87
C GLY A 84 -2.04 9.11 -5.21
N LEU A 85 -1.91 9.13 -3.87
CA LEU A 85 -1.64 10.37 -3.12
C LEU A 85 -0.28 10.96 -3.46
N PHE A 86 0.79 10.15 -3.52
CA PHE A 86 2.13 10.62 -3.91
C PHE A 86 2.17 11.20 -5.32
N TRP A 87 1.49 10.56 -6.27
CA TRP A 87 1.40 11.08 -7.64
C TRP A 87 0.62 12.40 -7.71
N ALA A 88 -0.43 12.55 -6.90
CA ALA A 88 -1.14 13.82 -6.79
C ALA A 88 -0.24 14.94 -6.23
N LEU A 89 0.54 14.68 -5.17
CA LEU A 89 1.52 15.65 -4.66
C LEU A 89 2.55 16.05 -5.72
N ALA A 90 3.08 15.07 -6.46
CA ALA A 90 4.04 15.35 -7.53
C ALA A 90 3.43 16.27 -8.62
N CYS A 91 2.17 16.01 -9.01
CA CYS A 91 1.45 16.84 -9.97
C CYS A 91 1.17 18.25 -9.45
N ILE A 92 0.71 18.39 -8.20
CA ILE A 92 0.47 19.69 -7.57
C ILE A 92 1.78 20.49 -7.51
N TRP A 93 2.88 19.87 -7.11
CA TRP A 93 4.20 20.51 -7.09
C TRP A 93 4.60 21.03 -8.48
N LEU A 94 4.33 20.28 -9.54
CA LEU A 94 4.60 20.72 -10.92
C LEU A 94 3.70 21.87 -11.38
N ILE A 95 2.44 21.90 -10.95
CA ILE A 95 1.47 22.94 -11.33
C ILE A 95 1.76 24.26 -10.58
N TYR A 96 2.00 24.19 -9.28
CA TYR A 96 2.24 25.39 -8.44
C TYR A 96 3.69 25.88 -8.45
N LYS A 97 4.58 25.23 -9.22
CA LYS A 97 5.98 25.66 -9.41
C LYS A 97 6.10 27.10 -9.92
N GLU A 98 5.10 27.61 -10.63
CA GLU A 98 5.11 28.97 -11.20
C GLU A 98 4.71 30.07 -10.20
N GLU A 99 4.10 29.74 -9.06
CA GLU A 99 3.57 30.75 -8.11
C GLU A 99 4.41 30.94 -6.82
N ASP A 100 5.56 30.27 -6.69
CA ASP A 100 6.43 30.31 -5.49
C ASP A 100 5.74 29.84 -4.18
N ILE A 101 4.56 29.23 -4.28
CA ILE A 101 3.81 28.64 -3.17
C ILE A 101 4.30 27.20 -2.97
N LYS A 102 5.20 27.00 -2.00
CA LYS A 102 5.70 25.67 -1.63
C LYS A 102 4.75 25.00 -0.63
N MET A 103 4.34 23.77 -0.91
CA MET A 103 3.67 22.94 0.09
C MET A 103 4.68 22.44 1.14
N PRO A 104 4.39 22.57 2.44
CA PRO A 104 5.25 22.05 3.49
C PRO A 104 5.17 20.53 3.52
N HIS A 105 6.27 19.87 3.16
CA HIS A 105 6.39 18.40 3.14
C HIS A 105 6.81 17.82 4.51
N LEU A 106 7.07 18.71 5.49
CA LEU A 106 7.45 18.40 6.87
C LEU A 106 6.75 19.36 7.84
N LYS A 107 6.48 18.85 9.06
CA LYS A 107 5.77 19.57 10.11
C LYS A 107 6.52 20.84 10.50
N GLY A 108 5.97 21.98 10.10
CA GLY A 108 6.50 23.30 10.42
C GLY A 108 7.46 23.90 9.38
N GLU A 109 7.52 23.37 8.15
CA GLU A 109 8.28 24.03 7.08
C GLU A 109 7.60 25.34 6.61
N PRO A 110 8.38 26.40 6.32
CA PRO A 110 7.86 27.61 5.73
C PRO A 110 7.37 27.36 4.29
N TYR A 111 6.27 28.04 3.94
CA TYR A 111 5.62 28.04 2.61
C TYR A 111 6.45 28.73 1.51
N SER A 112 7.59 29.31 1.87
CA SER A 112 8.59 29.87 0.95
C SER A 112 9.99 29.44 1.42
N GLY A 113 10.87 29.08 0.47
CA GLY A 113 12.26 28.66 0.72
C GLY A 113 12.57 27.18 0.44
N ASN A 114 13.82 26.77 0.66
CA ASN A 114 14.29 25.40 0.39
C ASN A 114 13.59 24.36 1.30
N SER A 115 13.25 23.17 0.78
CA SER A 115 12.76 22.07 1.62
C SER A 115 13.91 21.41 2.36
N SER A 116 13.71 21.13 3.65
CA SER A 116 14.55 20.24 4.45
C SER A 116 14.10 18.78 4.33
N TYR A 117 13.36 18.44 3.27
CA TYR A 117 12.93 17.08 2.98
C TYR A 117 14.15 16.17 2.82
N GLU A 118 14.24 15.14 3.65
CA GLU A 118 15.25 14.09 3.50
C GLU A 118 14.95 13.26 2.25
N PHE A 119 15.69 13.53 1.18
CA PHE A 119 15.62 12.77 -0.06
C PHE A 119 16.14 11.35 0.17
N ILE A 120 15.33 10.34 -0.18
CA ILE A 120 15.72 8.94 -0.05
C ILE A 120 16.27 8.41 -1.37
N TYR A 121 15.70 8.83 -2.51
CA TYR A 121 16.03 8.31 -3.83
C TYR A 121 16.67 9.34 -4.77
N THR A 122 16.21 10.58 -4.75
CA THR A 122 16.69 11.62 -5.67
C THR A 122 16.58 13.02 -5.10
N ASN A 123 17.48 13.92 -5.51
CA ASN A 123 17.53 15.32 -5.07
C ASN A 123 16.45 16.20 -5.72
N TYR A 124 15.41 15.61 -6.32
CA TYR A 124 14.34 16.32 -7.01
C TYR A 124 12.96 15.87 -6.50
N ILE A 125 12.26 16.78 -5.81
CA ILE A 125 11.01 16.52 -5.08
C ILE A 125 9.93 15.77 -5.89
N PRO A 126 9.56 16.18 -7.12
CA PRO A 126 8.48 15.47 -7.82
C PRO A 126 8.91 14.09 -8.30
N THR A 127 10.20 13.89 -8.63
CA THR A 127 10.72 12.56 -8.99
C THR A 127 10.81 11.65 -7.76
N GLU A 128 11.15 12.21 -6.60
CA GLU A 128 11.14 11.50 -5.32
C GLU A 128 9.73 10.99 -4.99
N PHE A 129 8.69 11.83 -5.10
CA PHE A 129 7.32 11.40 -4.90
C PHE A 129 6.83 10.41 -5.95
N LEU A 130 7.27 10.55 -7.19
CA LEU A 130 6.95 9.58 -8.24
C LEU A 130 7.53 8.21 -7.91
N ILE A 131 8.80 8.14 -7.49
CA ILE A 131 9.47 6.89 -7.09
C ILE A 131 8.81 6.31 -5.85
N ASN A 132 8.53 7.11 -4.82
CA ASN A 132 7.83 6.65 -3.61
C ASN A 132 6.44 6.09 -3.94
N GLY A 133 5.72 6.72 -4.88
CA GLY A 133 4.45 6.20 -5.40
C GLY A 133 4.61 4.86 -6.11
N ILE A 134 5.61 4.72 -6.99
CA ILE A 134 5.92 3.45 -7.66
C ILE A 134 6.23 2.36 -6.64
N VAL A 135 7.08 2.63 -5.65
CA VAL A 135 7.46 1.64 -4.62
C VAL A 135 6.22 1.20 -3.81
N SER A 136 5.34 2.12 -3.44
CA SER A 136 4.09 1.77 -2.75
C SER A 136 3.11 0.98 -3.63
N GLY A 137 3.05 1.30 -4.93
CA GLY A 137 2.30 0.53 -5.91
C GLY A 137 2.85 -0.90 -6.05
N LEU A 138 4.17 -1.04 -6.16
CA LEU A 138 4.85 -2.34 -6.23
C LEU A 138 4.63 -3.18 -4.98
N LEU A 139 4.62 -2.57 -3.79
CA LEU A 139 4.28 -3.24 -2.54
C LEU A 139 2.89 -3.90 -2.62
N THR A 140 1.92 -3.22 -3.22
CA THR A 140 0.57 -3.77 -3.43
C THR A 140 0.61 -5.00 -4.35
N VAL A 141 1.34 -4.91 -5.47
CA VAL A 141 1.46 -6.01 -6.44
C VAL A 141 2.15 -7.23 -5.81
N ILE A 142 3.26 -7.02 -5.11
CA ILE A 142 3.99 -8.08 -4.42
C ILE A 142 3.09 -8.74 -3.38
N ASN A 143 2.38 -7.95 -2.56
CA ASN A 143 1.49 -8.50 -1.53
C ASN A 143 0.38 -9.38 -2.14
N VAL A 144 -0.22 -8.97 -3.26
CA VAL A 144 -1.23 -9.77 -3.99
C VAL A 144 -0.64 -11.09 -4.45
N ILE A 145 0.54 -11.06 -5.08
CA ILE A 145 1.22 -12.26 -5.58
C ILE A 145 1.54 -13.21 -4.42
N CYS A 146 2.11 -12.70 -3.32
CA CYS A 146 2.44 -13.49 -2.14
C CYS A 146 1.21 -14.14 -1.51
N ILE A 147 0.12 -13.38 -1.32
CA ILE A 147 -1.14 -13.92 -0.77
C ILE A 147 -1.65 -15.08 -1.64
N PHE A 148 -1.65 -14.91 -2.96
CA PHE A 148 -2.15 -15.91 -3.89
C PHE A 148 -1.30 -17.18 -3.88
N ILE A 149 0.03 -17.04 -3.94
CA ILE A 149 0.97 -18.17 -3.88
C ILE A 149 0.80 -18.93 -2.57
N THR A 150 0.80 -18.25 -1.42
CA THR A 150 0.66 -18.91 -0.13
C THR A 150 -0.69 -19.58 0.04
N ALA A 151 -1.77 -18.96 -0.44
CA ALA A 151 -3.08 -19.58 -0.39
C ALA A 151 -3.11 -20.91 -1.18
N ILE A 152 -2.53 -20.93 -2.39
CA ILE A 152 -2.42 -22.15 -3.20
C ILE A 152 -1.58 -23.21 -2.49
N ILE A 153 -0.43 -22.83 -1.94
CA ILE A 153 0.46 -23.77 -1.23
C ILE A 153 -0.27 -24.41 -0.05
N VAL A 154 -0.97 -23.63 0.78
CA VAL A 154 -1.69 -24.15 1.95
C VAL A 154 -2.84 -25.06 1.53
N LEU A 155 -3.58 -24.71 0.49
CA LEU A 155 -4.63 -25.57 -0.07
C LEU A 155 -4.07 -26.89 -0.62
N LYS A 156 -2.91 -26.85 -1.29
CA LYS A 156 -2.22 -28.04 -1.80
C LYS A 156 -1.67 -28.93 -0.70
N ILE A 157 -1.09 -28.35 0.35
CA ILE A 157 -0.64 -29.11 1.54
C ILE A 157 -1.84 -29.84 2.18
N LYS A 158 -2.97 -29.16 2.31
CA LYS A 158 -4.19 -29.75 2.88
C LYS A 158 -4.77 -30.87 2.01
N GLU A 159 -4.81 -30.68 0.69
CA GLU A 159 -5.24 -31.72 -0.27
C GLU A 159 -4.39 -32.98 -0.14
N VAL A 160 -3.07 -32.83 0.03
CA VAL A 160 -2.12 -33.95 0.19
C VAL A 160 -2.15 -34.57 1.59
N ALA A 161 -2.46 -33.80 2.64
CA ALA A 161 -2.49 -34.29 4.02
C ALA A 161 -3.81 -34.96 4.42
N ALA A 162 -4.94 -34.57 3.80
CA ALA A 162 -6.27 -35.13 4.09
C ALA A 162 -6.37 -36.68 3.99
N PRO A 163 -5.70 -37.36 3.04
CA PRO A 163 -5.73 -38.83 2.94
C PRO A 163 -4.99 -39.55 4.06
N TYR A 164 -4.08 -38.89 4.79
CA TYR A 164 -3.26 -39.50 5.84
C TYR A 164 -3.84 -39.29 7.24
N THR A 165 -4.81 -38.37 7.40
CA THR A 165 -5.47 -38.09 8.68
C THR A 165 -6.83 -38.76 8.85
N SER A 166 -7.32 -39.50 7.84
CA SER A 166 -8.47 -40.40 8.02
C SER A 166 -8.02 -41.62 8.82
N SER A 167 -8.49 -41.71 10.07
CA SER A 167 -8.37 -42.89 10.93
C SER A 167 -8.74 -44.18 10.17
N PRO A 168 -8.12 -45.33 10.48
CA PRO A 168 -8.32 -46.60 9.76
C PRO A 168 -9.72 -47.25 9.91
N ASP A 169 -10.75 -46.54 10.38
CA ASP A 169 -12.08 -47.08 10.67
C ASP A 169 -13.11 -46.96 9.52
N LEU A 170 -12.71 -46.47 8.33
CA LEU A 170 -13.59 -46.39 7.16
C LEU A 170 -13.22 -47.39 6.04
N ARG A 171 -12.45 -48.43 6.37
CA ARG A 171 -12.26 -49.61 5.52
C ARG A 171 -13.01 -50.82 6.09
N ARG A 172 -14.34 -50.75 6.14
CA ARG A 172 -15.18 -51.94 6.12
C ARG A 172 -16.56 -51.65 5.58
#